data_AF-A0A932H5F3-F1
#
_entry.id   AF-A0A932H5F3-F1
#
_cell.length_a   1.000
_cell.length_b   1.000
_cell.length_c   1.000
_cell.angle_alpha   90.00
_cell.angle_beta   90.00
_cell.angle_gamma   90.00
#
_symmetry.space_group_name_H-M   'P 1'
#
loop_
_entity.id
_entity.type
_entity.pdbx_description
1 polymer ?
#
loop_
_entity_poly.entity_id
_entity_poly.type
_entity_poly.pdbx_seq_one_letter_code
_entity_poly.pdbx_strand_id
1 'polypeptide(L)'
;MAEFPVTQVNLGSESRYRSGTLEVDEEGLKSLILQDKRIEDAQLAVAVPGEKVRITGIRDVVEPRVKVHGKGQVFPGILGPVESVGEGKTHRLSGMAVVASAEYEGIVRAGSGVQRSAILDMWGPGAETSRFSSLVNLVLVLRLAQGLSELEAHTAIQRAECEVAKRLAGVTVGMKADRVQTYDLSEQKPQLPRVVLIQGCRTVTHLAHSGTTYYGQFIRDSLATVVHPNELLDGAMGVNTAQAIAYFPTTWDWQNHPLVLGLYEEHGRNLNLVGVILERIRFETHQGKEVIASALLRA
;
A
#
# COMPACT_ATOMS: atom_id res chain seq x y z
N MET A 1 -9.81 11.30 7.26
CA MET A 1 -9.46 11.13 5.83
C MET A 1 -10.24 12.15 5.00
N ALA A 2 -9.56 12.94 4.18
CA ALA A 2 -10.17 13.90 3.27
C ALA A 2 -10.01 13.40 1.82
N GLU A 3 -11.08 13.43 1.05
CA GLU A 3 -11.19 12.74 -0.23
C GLU A 3 -11.18 13.71 -1.41
N PHE A 4 -10.33 13.42 -2.38
CA PHE A 4 -10.21 14.12 -3.66
C PHE A 4 -10.37 13.08 -4.77
N PRO A 5 -11.58 12.89 -5.31
CA PRO A 5 -11.82 11.92 -6.37
C PRO A 5 -11.03 12.26 -7.63
N VAL A 6 -10.45 11.27 -8.27
CA VAL A 6 -9.75 11.37 -9.55
C VAL A 6 -10.50 10.50 -10.55
N THR A 7 -10.89 11.11 -11.66
CA THR A 7 -11.56 10.46 -12.79
C THR A 7 -10.72 10.54 -14.06
N GLN A 8 -9.72 11.40 -14.09
CA GLN A 8 -8.82 11.57 -15.23
C GLN A 8 -7.41 11.94 -14.75
N VAL A 9 -6.39 11.35 -15.38
CA VAL A 9 -4.99 11.69 -15.19
C VAL A 9 -4.40 12.08 -16.53
N ASN A 10 -3.71 13.22 -16.60
CA ASN A 10 -3.02 13.69 -17.80
C ASN A 10 -1.54 13.94 -17.48
N LEU A 11 -0.64 13.38 -18.29
CA LEU A 11 0.79 13.69 -18.21
C LEU A 11 1.05 15.04 -18.90
N GLY A 12 1.86 15.88 -18.28
CA GLY A 12 2.18 17.22 -18.74
C GLY A 12 3.42 17.78 -18.05
N SER A 13 3.52 19.11 -18.00
CA SER A 13 4.68 19.82 -17.43
C SER A 13 4.47 20.35 -16.01
N GLU A 14 3.26 20.23 -15.46
CA GLU A 14 2.91 20.75 -14.14
C GLU A 14 2.00 19.78 -13.40
N SER A 15 2.14 19.75 -12.07
CA SER A 15 1.27 18.94 -11.21
C SER A 15 0.18 19.79 -10.59
N ARG A 16 -1.09 19.49 -10.88
CA ARG A 16 -2.24 20.16 -10.28
C ARG A 16 -3.46 19.26 -10.23
N TYR A 17 -4.31 19.46 -9.23
CA TYR A 17 -5.61 18.83 -9.13
C TYR A 17 -6.72 19.85 -9.35
N ARG A 18 -7.70 19.52 -10.20
CA ARG A 18 -8.89 20.35 -10.43
C ARG A 18 -10.09 19.49 -10.77
N SER A 19 -11.08 19.45 -9.87
CA SER A 19 -12.42 18.91 -10.12
C SER A 19 -12.41 17.51 -10.78
N GLY A 20 -11.66 16.56 -10.23
CA GLY A 20 -11.57 15.20 -10.78
C GLY A 20 -10.41 14.96 -11.75
N THR A 21 -9.80 16.01 -12.30
CA THR A 21 -8.65 15.91 -13.21
C THR A 21 -7.35 16.16 -12.45
N LEU A 22 -6.43 15.19 -12.53
CA LEU A 22 -5.06 15.31 -12.04
C LEU A 22 -4.10 15.48 -13.22
N GLU A 23 -3.48 16.65 -13.30
CA GLU A 23 -2.33 16.85 -14.19
C GLU A 23 -1.05 16.51 -13.43
N VAL A 24 -0.12 15.88 -14.14
CA VAL A 24 1.09 15.30 -13.56
C VAL A 24 2.31 15.80 -14.33
N ASP A 25 3.23 16.46 -13.63
CA ASP A 25 4.57 16.80 -14.13
C ASP A 25 5.37 15.52 -14.38
N GLU A 26 5.38 15.07 -15.63
CA GLU A 26 5.95 13.79 -16.04
C GLU A 26 7.47 13.77 -15.81
N GLU A 27 8.16 14.81 -16.27
CA GLU A 27 9.62 14.92 -16.18
C GLU A 27 10.08 15.15 -14.74
N GLY A 28 9.31 15.89 -13.93
CA GLY A 28 9.57 16.06 -12.51
C GLY A 28 9.44 14.75 -11.72
N LEU A 29 8.45 13.90 -12.04
CA LEU A 29 8.30 12.59 -11.42
C LEU A 29 9.40 11.61 -11.86
N LYS A 30 9.73 11.55 -13.15
CA LYS A 30 10.89 10.75 -13.62
C LYS A 30 12.17 11.17 -12.93
N SER A 31 12.42 12.47 -12.85
CA SER A 31 13.59 13.03 -12.17
C SER A 31 13.63 12.66 -10.69
N LEU A 32 12.48 12.65 -10.00
CA LEU A 32 12.35 12.20 -8.62
C LEU A 32 12.71 10.71 -8.47
N ILE A 33 12.19 9.85 -9.34
CA ILE A 33 12.46 8.41 -9.33
C ILE A 33 13.95 8.13 -9.55
N LEU A 34 14.58 8.81 -10.52
CA LEU A 34 15.98 8.62 -10.91
C LEU A 34 17.01 9.22 -9.93
N GLN A 35 16.55 9.79 -8.81
CA GLN A 35 17.44 10.14 -7.69
C GLN A 35 18.05 8.89 -7.06
N ASP A 36 17.32 7.77 -7.04
CA ASP A 36 17.83 6.48 -6.61
C ASP A 36 18.62 5.82 -7.76
N LYS A 37 19.95 5.71 -7.60
CA LYS A 37 20.84 5.15 -8.62
C LYS A 37 20.66 3.66 -8.88
N ARG A 38 19.85 2.98 -8.07
CA ARG A 38 19.42 1.59 -8.31
C ARG A 38 18.33 1.51 -9.39
N ILE A 39 17.77 2.63 -9.82
CA ILE A 39 16.81 2.73 -10.93
C ILE A 39 17.53 3.41 -12.10
N GLU A 40 17.75 2.67 -13.19
CA GLU A 40 18.49 3.14 -14.36
C GLU A 40 17.61 3.88 -15.38
N ASP A 41 16.32 3.56 -15.42
CA ASP A 41 15.33 4.24 -16.27
C ASP A 41 13.94 4.18 -15.65
N ALA A 42 13.13 5.19 -15.96
CA ALA A 42 11.75 5.31 -15.49
C ALA A 42 10.86 5.89 -16.59
N GLN A 43 9.75 5.22 -16.88
CA GLN A 43 8.71 5.69 -17.78
C GLN A 43 7.38 5.75 -17.05
N LEU A 44 6.52 6.68 -17.47
CA LEU A 44 5.18 6.86 -16.93
C LEU A 44 4.15 6.54 -18.00
N ALA A 45 3.12 5.79 -17.65
CA ALA A 45 1.97 5.54 -18.50
C ALA A 45 0.68 5.71 -17.71
N VAL A 46 -0.39 6.11 -18.38
CA VAL A 46 -1.73 6.17 -17.79
C VAL A 46 -2.56 5.09 -18.45
N ALA A 47 -3.22 4.27 -17.64
CA ALA A 47 -4.16 3.25 -18.10
C ALA A 47 -5.52 3.50 -17.46
N VAL A 48 -6.57 3.63 -18.28
CA VAL A 48 -7.91 3.99 -17.82
C VAL A 48 -8.91 2.83 -17.91
N PRO A 49 -9.99 2.82 -17.11
CA PRO A 49 -11.00 1.77 -17.17
C PRO A 49 -11.58 1.57 -18.58
N GLY A 50 -11.62 0.32 -19.05
CA GLY A 50 -12.15 -0.05 -20.35
C GLY A 50 -11.16 0.09 -21.52
N GLU A 51 -9.98 0.66 -21.29
CA GLU A 51 -8.93 0.76 -22.30
C GLU A 51 -8.38 -0.62 -22.67
N LYS A 52 -8.12 -0.85 -23.97
CA LYS A 52 -7.63 -2.14 -24.49
C LYS A 52 -6.15 -2.38 -24.21
N VAL A 53 -5.74 -2.28 -22.96
CA VAL A 53 -4.37 -2.43 -22.48
C VAL A 53 -4.28 -3.46 -21.35
N ARG A 54 -3.09 -4.06 -21.23
CA ARG A 54 -2.70 -4.95 -20.14
C ARG A 54 -1.43 -4.41 -19.51
N ILE A 55 -1.45 -4.23 -18.20
CA ILE A 55 -0.26 -3.90 -17.41
C ILE A 55 0.38 -5.22 -16.97
N THR A 56 1.69 -5.34 -17.07
CA THR A 56 2.46 -6.55 -16.73
C THR A 56 3.61 -6.22 -15.81
N GLY A 57 4.17 -7.19 -15.10
CA GLY A 57 5.35 -6.94 -14.25
C GLY A 57 5.02 -6.18 -12.98
N ILE A 58 3.77 -6.24 -12.53
CA ILE A 58 3.27 -5.48 -11.38
C ILE A 58 3.94 -5.98 -10.10
N ARG A 59 4.46 -5.04 -9.32
CA ARG A 59 5.19 -5.26 -8.07
C ARG A 59 4.45 -4.78 -6.83
N ASP A 60 3.65 -3.74 -6.95
CA ASP A 60 2.71 -3.26 -5.94
C ASP A 60 1.71 -2.28 -6.59
N VAL A 61 0.69 -1.92 -5.83
CA VAL A 61 -0.30 -0.90 -6.17
C VAL A 61 -0.51 -0.06 -4.91
N VAL A 62 -0.51 1.26 -5.04
CA VAL A 62 -0.63 2.21 -3.92
C VAL A 62 -1.71 3.24 -4.20
N GLU A 63 -2.55 3.55 -3.21
CA GLU A 63 -3.42 4.73 -3.26
C GLU A 63 -2.63 5.98 -2.88
N PRO A 64 -2.61 7.03 -3.72
CA PRO A 64 -1.94 8.29 -3.40
C PRO A 64 -2.55 8.94 -2.15
N ARG A 65 -1.72 9.15 -1.13
CA ARG A 65 -2.12 9.81 0.12
C ARG A 65 -1.06 10.82 0.56
N VAL A 66 -1.47 11.88 1.25
CA VAL A 66 -0.56 12.83 1.90
C VAL A 66 -1.10 13.23 3.26
N LYS A 67 -0.24 13.22 4.29
CA LYS A 67 -0.59 13.73 5.60
C LYS A 67 -0.44 15.25 5.61
N VAL A 68 -1.50 15.97 5.97
CA VAL A 68 -1.51 17.44 6.00
C VAL A 68 -1.56 18.01 7.41
N HIS A 69 -1.88 17.17 8.41
CA HIS A 69 -1.91 17.51 9.82
C HIS A 69 -1.75 16.24 10.67
N GLY A 70 -1.17 16.36 11.87
CA GLY A 70 -0.90 15.24 12.78
C GLY A 70 0.58 14.84 12.80
N LYS A 71 0.92 13.86 13.64
CA LYS A 71 2.28 13.35 13.78
C LYS A 71 2.68 12.45 12.59
N GLY A 72 3.96 12.48 12.22
CA GLY A 72 4.53 11.60 11.20
C GLY A 72 4.12 11.96 9.77
N GLN A 73 4.23 10.98 8.86
CA GLN A 73 3.83 11.09 7.46
C GLN A 73 3.23 9.77 6.97
N VAL A 74 2.62 9.78 5.79
CA VAL A 74 2.21 8.54 5.12
C VAL A 74 3.43 7.67 4.79
N PHE A 75 3.23 6.36 4.68
CA PHE A 75 4.27 5.35 4.40
C PHE A 75 5.42 5.41 5.43
N PRO A 76 5.12 5.31 6.74
CA PRO A 76 6.12 5.44 7.79
C PRO A 76 7.16 4.30 7.70
N GLY A 77 8.41 4.59 8.04
CA GLY A 77 9.54 3.66 7.86
C GLY A 77 10.02 3.52 6.41
N ILE A 78 9.26 3.97 5.42
CA ILE A 78 9.64 3.98 3.99
C ILE A 78 10.12 5.38 3.58
N LEU A 79 9.26 6.39 3.78
CA LEU A 79 9.55 7.79 3.39
C LEU A 79 10.13 8.64 4.52
N GLY A 80 10.18 8.10 5.73
CA GLY A 80 10.68 8.80 6.92
C GLY A 80 10.99 7.84 8.05
N PRO A 81 11.36 8.40 9.22
CA PRO A 81 11.63 7.59 10.40
C PRO A 81 10.41 6.76 10.81
N VAL A 82 10.67 5.70 11.57
CA VAL A 82 9.63 4.90 12.21
C VAL A 82 9.04 5.71 13.36
N GLU A 83 7.84 6.24 13.16
CA GLU A 83 7.07 6.99 14.15
C GLU A 83 5.61 6.54 14.09
N SER A 84 4.93 6.46 15.23
CA SER A 84 3.50 6.16 15.25
C SER A 84 2.71 7.14 14.39
N VAL A 85 1.88 6.59 13.51
CA VAL A 85 0.95 7.31 12.64
C VAL A 85 -0.50 6.93 12.96
N GLY A 86 -1.46 7.38 12.15
CA GLY A 86 -2.88 7.10 12.35
C GLY A 86 -3.67 8.24 13.01
N GLU A 87 -3.02 9.37 13.26
CA GLU A 87 -3.63 10.58 13.85
C GLU A 87 -3.64 11.76 12.87
N GLY A 88 -4.59 12.67 13.08
CA GLY A 88 -4.69 13.92 12.33
C GLY A 88 -5.46 13.80 11.02
N LYS A 89 -4.97 14.46 9.97
CA LYS A 89 -5.66 14.58 8.67
C LYS A 89 -4.76 14.13 7.54
N THR A 90 -5.19 13.08 6.86
CA THR A 90 -4.61 12.58 5.61
C THR A 90 -5.58 12.88 4.46
N HIS A 91 -5.05 13.41 3.36
CA HIS A 91 -5.73 13.53 2.08
C HIS A 91 -5.49 12.28 1.25
N ARG A 92 -6.50 11.80 0.52
CA ARG A 92 -6.38 10.70 -0.45
C ARG A 92 -6.85 11.14 -1.84
N LEU A 93 -6.18 10.63 -2.87
CA LEU A 93 -6.68 10.69 -4.25
C LEU A 93 -7.43 9.40 -4.56
N SER A 94 -8.74 9.38 -4.29
CA SER A 94 -9.59 8.21 -4.55
C SER A 94 -9.89 8.06 -6.04
N GLY A 95 -10.19 6.85 -6.51
CA GLY A 95 -10.49 6.61 -7.94
C GLY A 95 -9.25 6.48 -8.83
N MET A 96 -8.07 6.58 -8.24
CA MET A 96 -6.81 6.28 -8.91
C MET A 96 -5.89 5.39 -8.08
N ALA A 97 -4.90 4.82 -8.73
CA ALA A 97 -3.78 4.16 -8.08
C ALA A 97 -2.46 4.47 -8.80
N VAL A 98 -1.36 4.38 -8.05
CA VAL A 98 -0.01 4.27 -8.61
C VAL A 98 0.33 2.79 -8.68
N VAL A 99 0.84 2.33 -9.82
CA VAL A 99 1.16 0.92 -10.05
C VAL A 99 2.65 0.81 -10.36
N ALA A 100 3.43 0.22 -9.46
CA ALA A 100 4.81 -0.12 -9.74
C ALA A 100 4.90 -1.32 -10.68
N SER A 101 5.52 -1.14 -11.84
CA SER A 101 5.84 -2.18 -12.82
C SER A 101 7.36 -2.24 -13.00
N ALA A 102 7.97 -3.38 -12.67
CA ALA A 102 9.41 -3.53 -12.81
C ALA A 102 9.79 -4.95 -13.23
N GLU A 103 10.81 -5.05 -14.08
CA GLU A 103 11.51 -6.31 -14.27
C GLU A 103 12.53 -6.49 -13.15
N TYR A 104 12.43 -7.60 -12.45
CA TYR A 104 13.35 -8.03 -11.40
C TYR A 104 13.34 -9.55 -11.43
N GLU A 105 14.48 -10.12 -11.79
CA GLU A 105 14.72 -11.56 -11.71
C GLU A 105 15.26 -11.88 -10.32
N GLY A 106 14.40 -12.44 -9.47
CA GLY A 106 14.84 -12.96 -8.17
C GLY A 106 15.86 -14.10 -8.29
N ILE A 107 16.47 -14.43 -7.16
CA ILE A 107 17.50 -15.47 -7.05
C ILE A 107 16.95 -16.87 -7.40
N VAL A 108 15.66 -17.11 -7.12
CA VAL A 108 14.99 -18.39 -7.39
C VAL A 108 14.41 -18.41 -8.80
N ARG A 109 15.05 -19.18 -9.69
CA ARG A 109 14.75 -19.22 -11.13
C ARG A 109 13.94 -20.43 -11.60
N ALA A 110 13.70 -21.42 -10.73
CA ALA A 110 12.87 -22.59 -11.06
C ALA A 110 12.11 -23.14 -9.84
N GLY A 111 11.04 -23.92 -10.10
CA GLY A 111 10.23 -24.55 -9.06
C GLY A 111 9.13 -23.67 -8.45
N SER A 112 8.56 -24.11 -7.33
CA SER A 112 7.44 -23.43 -6.67
C SER A 112 7.81 -22.07 -6.05
N GLY A 113 9.11 -21.77 -5.91
CA GLY A 113 9.63 -20.51 -5.39
C GLY A 113 9.96 -19.47 -6.46
N VAL A 114 9.68 -19.74 -7.74
CA VAL A 114 9.88 -18.74 -8.82
C VAL A 114 8.99 -17.53 -8.58
N GLN A 115 9.61 -16.35 -8.66
CA GLN A 115 8.88 -15.10 -8.67
C GLN A 115 8.01 -15.05 -9.93
N ARG A 116 6.69 -14.96 -9.72
CA ARG A 116 5.74 -14.83 -10.83
C ARG A 116 5.68 -13.37 -11.27
N SER A 117 5.04 -13.09 -12.39
CA SER A 117 4.69 -11.73 -12.78
C SER A 117 3.18 -11.60 -12.64
N ALA A 118 2.71 -10.51 -12.04
CA ALA A 118 1.30 -10.19 -12.01
C ALA A 118 0.92 -9.35 -13.23
N ILE A 119 -0.32 -9.53 -13.67
CA ILE A 119 -0.90 -8.78 -14.78
C ILE A 119 -2.20 -8.12 -14.32
N LEU A 120 -2.53 -6.99 -14.94
CA LEU A 120 -3.81 -6.31 -14.80
C LEU A 120 -4.36 -6.02 -16.19
N ASP A 121 -5.48 -6.66 -16.52
CA ASP A 121 -6.27 -6.31 -17.69
C ASP A 121 -7.15 -5.10 -17.38
N MET A 122 -7.12 -4.09 -18.25
CA MET A 122 -8.01 -2.92 -18.16
C MET A 122 -9.30 -3.07 -18.97
N TRP A 123 -9.44 -4.18 -19.71
CA TRP A 123 -10.62 -4.51 -20.50
C TRP A 123 -10.94 -6.02 -20.48
N GLY A 124 -12.15 -6.37 -20.92
CA GLY A 124 -12.59 -7.76 -21.07
C GLY A 124 -12.76 -8.51 -19.74
N PRO A 125 -12.89 -9.84 -19.77
CA PRO A 125 -13.20 -10.63 -18.57
C PRO A 125 -12.14 -10.54 -17.47
N GLY A 126 -10.86 -10.32 -17.82
CA GLY A 126 -9.79 -10.14 -16.84
C GLY A 126 -10.00 -8.89 -15.99
N ALA A 127 -10.48 -7.80 -16.61
CA ALA A 127 -10.77 -6.55 -15.90
C ALA A 127 -11.87 -6.72 -14.86
N GLU A 128 -12.92 -7.49 -15.14
CA GLU A 128 -14.05 -7.72 -14.24
C GLU A 128 -13.64 -8.40 -12.92
N THR A 129 -12.50 -9.12 -12.91
CA THR A 129 -12.01 -9.83 -11.73
C THR A 129 -11.15 -8.98 -10.79
N SER A 130 -10.69 -7.81 -11.25
CA SER A 130 -9.78 -6.94 -10.49
C SER A 130 -10.40 -5.60 -10.20
N ARG A 131 -10.43 -5.20 -8.92
CA ARG A 131 -10.87 -3.85 -8.51
C ARG A 131 -10.03 -2.74 -9.15
N PHE A 132 -8.76 -3.00 -9.43
CA PHE A 132 -7.83 -2.01 -9.99
C PHE A 132 -8.15 -1.64 -11.44
N SER A 133 -8.89 -2.47 -12.18
CA SER A 133 -9.34 -2.15 -13.53
C SER A 133 -10.37 -1.02 -13.57
N SER A 134 -11.04 -0.76 -12.43
CA SER A 134 -12.01 0.33 -12.27
C SER A 134 -11.37 1.65 -11.83
N LEU A 135 -10.06 1.67 -11.58
CA LEU A 135 -9.30 2.87 -11.21
C LEU A 135 -8.58 3.46 -12.43
N VAL A 136 -8.29 4.76 -12.38
CA VAL A 136 -7.28 5.36 -13.25
C VAL A 136 -5.90 4.99 -12.71
N ASN A 137 -5.09 4.26 -13.48
CA ASN A 137 -3.79 3.79 -13.02
C ASN A 137 -2.67 4.64 -13.62
N LEU A 138 -1.85 5.28 -12.78
CA LEU A 138 -0.55 5.81 -13.17
C LEU A 138 0.49 4.70 -12.99
N VAL A 139 0.99 4.15 -14.08
CA VAL A 139 1.95 3.05 -14.09
C VAL A 139 3.36 3.61 -14.11
N LEU A 140 4.18 3.19 -13.14
CA LEU A 140 5.61 3.48 -13.08
C LEU A 140 6.34 2.28 -13.68
N VAL A 141 6.86 2.42 -14.90
CA VAL A 141 7.66 1.38 -15.55
C VAL A 141 9.12 1.62 -15.19
N LEU A 142 9.65 0.80 -14.29
CA LEU A 142 10.98 0.94 -13.70
C LEU A 142 11.94 -0.09 -14.29
N ARG A 143 13.11 0.38 -14.73
CA ARG A 143 14.24 -0.48 -15.08
C ARG A 143 15.28 -0.39 -13.97
N LEU A 144 15.46 -1.49 -13.26
CA LEU A 144 16.40 -1.55 -12.14
C LEU A 144 17.83 -1.80 -12.64
N ALA A 145 18.80 -1.38 -11.84
CA ALA A 145 20.20 -1.75 -12.03
C ALA A 145 20.39 -3.27 -11.89
N GLN A 146 21.38 -3.80 -12.60
CA GLN A 146 21.69 -5.23 -12.53
C GLN A 146 22.37 -5.60 -11.20
N GLY A 147 22.15 -6.85 -10.76
CA GLY A 147 22.86 -7.42 -9.60
C GLY A 147 22.36 -6.97 -8.24
N LEU A 148 21.22 -6.27 -8.16
CA LEU A 148 20.61 -5.88 -6.89
C LEU A 148 20.16 -7.11 -6.09
N SER A 149 20.44 -7.10 -4.79
CA SER A 149 19.82 -8.02 -3.85
C SER A 149 18.31 -7.80 -3.77
N GLU A 150 17.58 -8.79 -3.23
CA GLU A 150 16.11 -8.70 -3.08
C GLU A 150 15.71 -7.49 -2.23
N LEU A 151 16.44 -7.23 -1.14
CA LEU A 151 16.18 -6.08 -0.28
C LEU A 151 16.45 -4.75 -0.98
N GLU A 152 17.52 -4.65 -1.77
CA GLU A 152 17.83 -3.44 -2.53
C GLU A 152 16.77 -3.15 -3.60
N ALA A 153 16.38 -4.17 -4.37
CA ALA A 153 15.33 -4.05 -5.37
C ALA A 153 13.99 -3.69 -4.72
N HIS A 154 13.63 -4.36 -3.63
CA HIS A 154 12.41 -4.07 -2.86
C HIS A 154 12.37 -2.59 -2.44
N THR A 155 13.43 -2.15 -1.77
CA THR A 155 13.52 -0.80 -1.22
C THR A 155 13.49 0.26 -2.31
N ALA A 156 14.17 0.02 -3.45
CA ALA A 156 14.18 0.95 -4.59
C ALA A 156 12.78 1.11 -5.20
N ILE A 157 12.10 -0.01 -5.50
CA ILE A 157 10.75 0.02 -6.07
C ILE A 157 9.76 0.68 -5.09
N GLN A 158 9.75 0.21 -3.83
CA GLN A 158 8.80 0.68 -2.83
C GLN A 158 8.95 2.17 -2.55
N ARG A 159 10.19 2.66 -2.43
CA ARG A 159 10.46 4.08 -2.21
C ARG A 159 10.01 4.92 -3.40
N ALA A 160 10.32 4.52 -4.63
CA ALA A 160 9.91 5.25 -5.83
C ALA A 160 8.38 5.38 -5.91
N GLU A 161 7.66 4.28 -5.71
CA GLU A 161 6.20 4.27 -5.74
C GLU A 161 5.57 5.12 -4.63
N CYS A 162 6.04 4.97 -3.39
CA CYS A 162 5.53 5.74 -2.25
C CYS A 162 5.83 7.25 -2.38
N GLU A 163 7.02 7.64 -2.86
CA GLU A 163 7.36 9.05 -3.10
C GLU A 163 6.47 9.66 -4.18
N VAL A 164 6.25 8.94 -5.29
CA VAL A 164 5.32 9.39 -6.34
C VAL A 164 3.90 9.51 -5.79
N ALA A 165 3.40 8.49 -5.09
CA ALA A 165 2.07 8.49 -4.48
C ALA A 165 1.89 9.70 -3.52
N LYS A 166 2.87 9.97 -2.67
CA LYS A 166 2.86 11.14 -1.78
C LYS A 166 2.91 12.46 -2.55
N ARG A 167 3.78 12.56 -3.57
CA ARG A 167 3.94 13.77 -4.40
C ARG A 167 2.67 14.13 -5.15
N LEU A 168 1.98 13.12 -5.71
CA LEU A 168 0.70 13.31 -6.37
C LEU A 168 -0.36 13.84 -5.41
N ALA A 169 -0.55 13.19 -4.26
CA ALA A 169 -1.53 13.65 -3.28
C ALA A 169 -1.18 15.04 -2.70
N GLY A 170 0.11 15.39 -2.67
CA GLY A 170 0.63 16.68 -2.23
C GLY A 170 0.04 17.90 -2.94
N VAL A 171 -0.43 17.76 -4.19
CA VAL A 171 -1.07 18.87 -4.92
C VAL A 171 -2.39 19.32 -4.29
N THR A 172 -2.95 18.53 -3.37
CA THR A 172 -4.21 18.83 -2.67
C THR A 172 -4.01 19.59 -1.35
N VAL A 173 -2.78 19.84 -0.93
CA VAL A 173 -2.48 20.57 0.30
C VAL A 173 -3.04 21.99 0.20
N GLY A 174 -3.79 22.42 1.21
CA GLY A 174 -4.47 23.73 1.22
C GLY A 174 -5.81 23.77 0.48
N MET A 175 -6.21 22.68 -0.19
CA MET A 175 -7.50 22.58 -0.87
C MET A 175 -8.61 22.09 0.07
N LYS A 176 -9.86 22.48 -0.23
CA LYS A 176 -11.06 21.91 0.41
C LYS A 176 -11.41 20.59 -0.28
N ALA A 177 -11.55 19.52 0.50
CA ALA A 177 -11.94 18.21 0.01
C ALA A 177 -13.45 18.11 -0.24
N ASP A 178 -13.84 17.20 -1.14
CA ASP A 178 -15.24 16.95 -1.49
C ASP A 178 -15.97 16.23 -0.34
N ARG A 179 -15.28 15.28 0.28
CA ARG A 179 -15.77 14.54 1.45
C ARG A 179 -14.68 14.43 2.50
N VAL A 180 -15.11 14.45 3.77
CA VAL A 180 -14.24 14.12 4.90
C VAL A 180 -14.90 13.01 5.70
N GLN A 181 -14.16 11.94 5.94
CA GLN A 181 -14.56 10.84 6.80
C GLN A 181 -13.66 10.79 8.04
N THR A 182 -14.27 10.76 9.21
CA THR A 182 -13.56 10.66 10.50
C THR A 182 -13.46 9.19 10.89
N TYR A 183 -12.26 8.77 11.28
CA TYR A 183 -11.95 7.43 11.79
C TYR A 183 -11.42 7.58 13.21
N ASP A 184 -12.31 7.45 14.18
CA ASP A 184 -12.03 7.68 15.60
C ASP A 184 -12.59 6.51 16.42
N LEU A 185 -11.80 6.02 17.38
CA LEU A 185 -12.17 4.95 18.30
C LEU A 185 -12.62 5.47 19.68
N SER A 186 -12.68 6.80 19.85
CA SER A 186 -13.04 7.44 21.12
C SER A 186 -14.53 7.29 21.48
N GLU A 187 -15.41 7.18 20.49
CA GLU A 187 -16.87 7.07 20.67
C GLU A 187 -17.32 5.65 21.05
N GLN A 188 -16.96 5.21 22.26
CA GLN A 188 -17.34 3.89 22.76
C GLN A 188 -18.63 3.91 23.58
N LYS A 189 -19.50 2.93 23.34
CA LYS A 189 -20.75 2.72 24.09
C LYS A 189 -20.61 1.54 25.04
N PRO A 190 -20.64 1.72 26.37
CA PRO A 190 -20.36 0.65 27.35
C PRO A 190 -21.21 -0.62 27.19
N GLN A 191 -22.42 -0.50 26.64
CA GLN A 191 -23.35 -1.61 26.40
C GLN A 191 -23.02 -2.45 25.15
N LEU A 192 -22.18 -1.96 24.24
CA LEU A 192 -21.81 -2.66 23.01
C LEU A 192 -20.60 -3.59 23.24
N PRO A 193 -20.54 -4.75 22.54
CA PRO A 193 -19.39 -5.64 22.65
C PRO A 193 -18.11 -4.96 22.15
N ARG A 194 -17.01 -5.19 22.86
CA ARG A 194 -15.67 -4.75 22.43
C ARG A 194 -15.11 -5.77 21.44
N VAL A 195 -14.67 -5.32 20.28
CA VAL A 195 -14.20 -6.16 19.18
C VAL A 195 -12.80 -5.73 18.78
N VAL A 196 -11.89 -6.70 18.68
CA VAL A 196 -10.55 -6.56 18.12
C VAL A 196 -10.46 -7.40 16.85
N LEU A 197 -9.83 -6.87 15.81
CA LEU A 197 -9.53 -7.62 14.59
C LEU A 197 -8.16 -8.29 14.73
N ILE A 198 -8.10 -9.62 14.64
CA ILE A 198 -6.82 -10.34 14.48
C ILE A 198 -6.54 -10.49 12.99
N GLN A 199 -5.56 -9.75 12.49
CA GLN A 199 -5.16 -9.73 11.10
C GLN A 199 -4.01 -10.71 10.84
N GLY A 200 -4.36 -11.84 10.22
CA GLY A 200 -3.39 -12.80 9.74
C GLY A 200 -2.53 -12.25 8.58
N CYS A 201 -1.24 -12.08 8.83
CA CYS A 201 -0.25 -11.57 7.90
C CYS A 201 0.55 -12.75 7.34
N ARG A 202 0.32 -13.09 6.07
CA ARG A 202 0.96 -14.27 5.46
C ARG A 202 2.47 -14.07 5.37
N THR A 203 3.22 -14.98 5.96
CA THR A 203 4.68 -15.08 5.81
C THR A 203 5.04 -16.35 5.03
N VAL A 204 6.22 -16.36 4.42
CA VAL A 204 6.74 -17.54 3.71
C VAL A 204 8.00 -17.99 4.42
N THR A 205 8.03 -19.28 4.75
CA THR A 205 9.05 -19.91 5.59
C THR A 205 10.37 -20.18 4.85
N HIS A 206 10.36 -20.19 3.52
CA HIS A 206 11.54 -20.55 2.71
C HIS A 206 12.16 -19.37 1.98
N LEU A 207 11.65 -18.15 2.20
CA LEU A 207 12.17 -16.93 1.61
C LEU A 207 12.77 -16.06 2.71
N ALA A 208 13.92 -15.45 2.44
CA ALA A 208 14.58 -14.56 3.40
C ALA A 208 13.66 -13.43 3.88
N HIS A 209 12.76 -12.98 3.00
CA HIS A 209 11.85 -11.87 3.21
C HIS A 209 10.37 -12.30 3.06
N SER A 210 9.51 -11.88 3.99
CA SER A 210 8.06 -12.14 3.92
C SER A 210 7.42 -11.34 2.80
N GLY A 211 6.33 -11.84 2.22
CA GLY A 211 5.56 -11.08 1.23
C GLY A 211 4.81 -9.87 1.81
N THR A 212 4.71 -9.75 3.13
CA THR A 212 4.06 -8.62 3.83
C THR A 212 5.11 -7.79 4.56
N THR A 213 4.97 -6.46 4.50
CA THR A 213 5.81 -5.49 5.23
C THR A 213 5.00 -4.70 6.25
N TYR A 214 5.65 -4.27 7.33
CA TYR A 214 5.15 -3.39 8.36
C TYR A 214 6.23 -2.34 8.67
N TYR A 215 5.91 -1.06 8.55
CA TYR A 215 6.85 0.07 8.63
C TYR A 215 8.07 -0.08 7.71
N GLY A 216 7.84 -0.54 6.47
CA GLY A 216 8.89 -0.75 5.47
C GLY A 216 9.80 -1.97 5.73
N GLN A 217 9.53 -2.76 6.77
CA GLN A 217 10.30 -3.95 7.12
C GLN A 217 9.47 -5.21 7.00
N PHE A 218 10.10 -6.34 6.71
CA PHE A 218 9.42 -7.63 6.58
C PHE A 218 8.91 -8.12 7.94
N ILE A 219 7.63 -8.49 8.02
CA ILE A 219 6.96 -8.89 9.28
C ILE A 219 7.36 -10.31 9.77
N ARG A 220 8.21 -11.05 9.04
CA ARG A 220 8.53 -12.47 9.29
C ARG A 220 8.87 -12.79 10.74
N ASP A 221 9.68 -11.94 11.37
CA ASP A 221 10.24 -12.16 12.70
C ASP A 221 9.59 -11.28 13.77
N SER A 222 8.47 -10.62 13.45
CA SER A 222 7.74 -9.83 14.43
C SER A 222 6.96 -10.73 15.40
N LEU A 223 6.82 -10.27 16.64
CA LEU A 223 5.79 -10.76 17.54
C LEU A 223 4.42 -10.22 17.11
N ALA A 224 3.36 -10.82 17.66
CA ALA A 224 2.03 -10.24 17.54
C ALA A 224 2.02 -8.82 18.11
N THR A 225 1.50 -7.86 17.36
CA THR A 225 1.59 -6.43 17.69
C THR A 225 0.20 -5.81 17.63
N VAL A 226 -0.19 -5.12 18.70
CA VAL A 226 -1.40 -4.29 18.71
C VAL A 226 -1.09 -2.99 18.00
N VAL A 227 -1.92 -2.63 17.02
CA VAL A 227 -1.79 -1.40 16.22
C VAL A 227 -3.11 -0.64 16.19
N HIS A 228 -3.04 0.67 16.05
CA HIS A 228 -4.22 1.45 15.78
C HIS A 228 -4.69 1.18 14.34
N PRO A 229 -5.99 0.96 14.05
CA PRO A 229 -6.43 0.64 12.70
C PRO A 229 -6.12 1.73 11.67
N ASN A 230 -6.00 3.00 12.11
CA ASN A 230 -5.59 4.11 11.25
C ASN A 230 -4.14 4.00 10.74
N GLU A 231 -3.28 3.20 11.37
CA GLU A 231 -1.92 3.00 10.86
C GLU A 231 -1.93 2.33 9.49
N LEU A 232 -2.87 1.42 9.23
CA LEU A 232 -3.10 0.83 7.91
C LEU A 232 -3.53 1.92 6.91
N LEU A 233 -4.39 2.85 7.33
CA LEU A 233 -4.82 3.97 6.49
C LEU A 233 -3.66 4.91 6.13
N ASP A 234 -2.64 5.01 6.96
CA ASP A 234 -1.46 5.81 6.67
C ASP A 234 -0.37 5.04 5.91
N GLY A 235 -0.64 3.80 5.49
CA GLY A 235 0.28 3.01 4.68
C GLY A 235 1.41 2.38 5.49
N ALA A 236 1.18 2.06 6.77
CA ALA A 236 2.15 1.34 7.59
C ALA A 236 2.36 -0.12 7.15
N MET A 237 1.39 -0.70 6.43
CA MET A 237 1.44 -2.06 5.91
C MET A 237 1.63 -2.02 4.39
N GLY A 238 2.38 -2.98 3.86
CA GLY A 238 2.61 -3.11 2.42
C GLY A 238 3.01 -4.51 2.00
N VAL A 239 3.52 -4.61 0.78
CA VAL A 239 3.96 -5.86 0.15
C VAL A 239 5.47 -5.88 -0.10
N ASN A 240 6.04 -7.07 -0.26
CA ASN A 240 7.38 -7.21 -0.82
C ASN A 240 7.35 -6.97 -2.34
N THR A 241 7.69 -5.77 -2.77
CA THR A 241 7.77 -5.38 -4.21
C THR A 241 8.81 -6.17 -5.02
N ALA A 242 9.76 -6.87 -4.39
CA ALA A 242 10.65 -7.76 -5.11
C ALA A 242 10.01 -9.13 -5.41
N GLN A 243 8.87 -9.46 -4.80
CA GLN A 243 8.08 -10.66 -5.07
C GLN A 243 6.77 -10.29 -5.77
N ALA A 244 6.18 -11.21 -6.53
CA ALA A 244 4.92 -10.92 -7.23
C ALA A 244 3.70 -10.87 -6.31
N ILE A 245 2.81 -9.93 -6.60
CA ILE A 245 1.59 -9.61 -5.86
C ILE A 245 0.43 -10.60 -6.03
N ALA A 246 0.53 -11.61 -6.90
CA ALA A 246 -0.62 -12.49 -7.19
C ALA A 246 -1.12 -13.33 -5.98
N TYR A 247 -0.40 -13.29 -4.85
CA TYR A 247 -0.72 -14.03 -3.63
C TYR A 247 -0.75 -13.18 -2.34
N PHE A 248 -0.33 -11.92 -2.38
CA PHE A 248 -0.26 -11.03 -1.22
C PHE A 248 -1.09 -9.76 -1.46
N PRO A 249 -1.76 -9.22 -0.44
CA PRO A 249 -2.44 -7.93 -0.58
C PRO A 249 -1.43 -6.84 -0.93
N THR A 250 -1.82 -5.96 -1.85
CA THR A 250 -1.05 -4.77 -2.23
C THR A 250 -1.08 -3.73 -1.12
N THR A 251 -0.20 -2.73 -1.17
CA THR A 251 -0.27 -1.58 -0.25
C THR A 251 -1.62 -0.87 -0.33
N TRP A 252 -2.23 -0.79 -1.52
CA TRP A 252 -3.59 -0.26 -1.73
C TRP A 252 -4.62 -1.08 -0.95
N ASP A 253 -4.53 -2.41 -0.97
CA ASP A 253 -5.46 -3.29 -0.23
C ASP A 253 -5.35 -3.05 1.29
N TRP A 254 -4.14 -2.84 1.80
CA TRP A 254 -3.93 -2.49 3.21
C TRP A 254 -4.47 -1.09 3.55
N GLN A 255 -4.24 -0.10 2.68
CA GLN A 255 -4.76 1.26 2.83
C GLN A 255 -6.29 1.31 2.78
N ASN A 256 -6.93 0.35 2.12
CA ASN A 256 -8.38 0.23 1.93
C ASN A 256 -8.92 -1.08 2.54
N HIS A 257 -8.35 -1.50 3.68
CA HIS A 257 -8.62 -2.81 4.27
C HIS A 257 -10.12 -3.00 4.60
N PRO A 258 -10.84 -3.91 3.92
CA PRO A 258 -12.31 -3.93 3.93
C PRO A 258 -12.88 -4.26 5.31
N LEU A 259 -12.23 -5.15 6.07
CA LEU A 259 -12.67 -5.46 7.42
C LEU A 259 -12.46 -4.29 8.38
N VAL A 260 -11.40 -3.51 8.23
CA VAL A 260 -11.15 -2.35 9.11
C VAL A 260 -12.16 -1.26 8.81
N LEU A 261 -12.39 -0.98 7.53
CA LEU A 261 -13.39 0.01 7.12
C LEU A 261 -14.81 -0.40 7.56
N GLY A 262 -15.20 -1.66 7.36
CA GLY A 262 -16.49 -2.16 7.83
C GLY A 262 -16.63 -2.14 9.36
N LEU A 263 -15.58 -2.46 10.11
CA LEU A 263 -15.60 -2.36 11.57
C LEU A 263 -15.70 -0.90 12.05
N TYR A 264 -15.16 0.06 11.30
CA TYR A 264 -15.39 1.49 11.57
C TYR A 264 -16.84 1.90 11.32
N GLU A 265 -17.49 1.37 10.28
CA GLU A 265 -18.91 1.65 10.01
C GLU A 265 -19.84 1.11 11.12
N GLU A 266 -19.42 0.06 11.82
CA GLU A 266 -20.14 -0.57 12.91
C GLU A 266 -19.74 -0.06 14.32
N HIS A 267 -18.61 0.64 14.43
CA HIS A 267 -18.12 1.23 15.67
C HIS A 267 -19.13 2.25 16.23
N GLY A 268 -19.43 2.14 17.53
CA GLY A 268 -20.42 2.99 18.19
C GLY A 268 -21.88 2.69 17.78
N ARG A 269 -22.12 1.73 16.88
CA ARG A 269 -23.47 1.31 16.45
C ARG A 269 -23.83 -0.07 16.99
N ASN A 270 -23.08 -1.09 16.58
CA ASN A 270 -23.30 -2.49 16.96
C ASN A 270 -22.12 -3.09 17.75
N LEU A 271 -20.94 -2.46 17.69
CA LEU A 271 -19.74 -2.87 18.42
C LEU A 271 -18.87 -1.67 18.81
N ASN A 272 -17.89 -1.88 19.68
CA ASN A 272 -16.79 -0.98 19.93
C ASN A 272 -15.51 -1.62 19.35
N LEU A 273 -15.08 -1.18 18.16
CA LEU A 273 -13.74 -1.52 17.66
C LEU A 273 -12.69 -0.94 18.63
N VAL A 274 -11.77 -1.78 19.10
CA VAL A 274 -10.72 -1.38 20.07
C VAL A 274 -9.30 -1.50 19.55
N GLY A 275 -9.10 -1.99 18.33
CA GLY A 275 -7.77 -2.10 17.71
C GLY A 275 -7.67 -3.21 16.68
N VAL A 276 -6.48 -3.34 16.11
CA VAL A 276 -6.08 -4.46 15.24
C VAL A 276 -4.87 -5.13 15.87
N ILE A 277 -4.82 -6.46 15.83
CA ILE A 277 -3.62 -7.22 16.16
C ILE A 277 -3.06 -7.78 14.87
N LEU A 278 -1.83 -7.39 14.53
CA LEU A 278 -1.10 -7.98 13.43
C LEU A 278 -0.45 -9.28 13.91
N GLU A 279 -0.79 -10.39 13.27
CA GLU A 279 -0.27 -11.72 13.61
C GLU A 279 0.27 -12.40 12.36
N ARG A 280 1.54 -12.82 12.37
CA ARG A 280 2.08 -13.62 11.27
C ARG A 280 1.45 -15.01 11.21
N ILE A 281 1.09 -15.44 10.00
CA ILE A 281 0.50 -16.76 9.74
C ILE A 281 1.43 -17.57 8.82
N ARG A 282 1.60 -18.86 9.18
CA ARG A 282 2.65 -19.82 8.79
C ARG A 282 3.92 -19.76 9.65
N PHE A 283 4.28 -20.93 10.18
CA PHE A 283 5.44 -21.14 11.05
C PHE A 283 6.26 -22.34 10.55
N GLU A 284 7.58 -22.27 10.70
CA GLU A 284 8.49 -23.38 10.42
C GLU A 284 8.44 -24.45 11.51
N THR A 285 8.22 -24.03 12.75
CA THR A 285 8.28 -24.90 13.92
C THR A 285 7.00 -24.75 14.75
N HIS A 286 6.64 -25.83 15.45
CA HIS A 286 5.56 -25.79 16.43
C HIS A 286 5.85 -24.75 17.52
N GLN A 287 7.10 -24.70 17.99
CA GLN A 287 7.57 -23.70 18.95
C GLN A 287 7.34 -22.26 18.47
N GLY A 288 7.58 -21.95 17.19
CA GLY A 288 7.32 -20.63 16.64
C GLY A 288 5.84 -20.24 16.71
N LYS A 289 4.94 -21.21 16.50
CA LYS A 289 3.49 -21.03 16.67
C LYS A 289 3.12 -20.82 18.13
N GLU A 290 3.68 -21.63 19.05
CA GLU A 290 3.43 -21.50 20.49
C GLU A 290 3.90 -20.15 21.05
N VAL A 291 5.05 -19.65 20.60
CA VAL A 291 5.59 -18.34 20.99
C VAL A 291 4.63 -17.21 20.61
N ILE A 292 4.12 -17.21 19.37
CA ILE A 292 3.17 -16.18 18.92
C ILE A 292 1.82 -16.29 19.65
N ALA A 293 1.29 -17.50 19.80
CA ALA A 293 0.04 -17.72 20.55
C ALA A 293 0.17 -17.28 22.02
N SER A 294 1.32 -17.54 22.65
CA SER A 294 1.59 -17.13 24.04
C SER A 294 1.74 -15.62 24.19
N ALA A 295 2.25 -14.92 23.18
CA ALA A 295 2.36 -13.47 23.18
C ALA A 295 0.97 -12.80 23.10
N LEU A 296 0.06 -13.36 22.31
CA LEU A 296 -1.33 -12.87 22.19
C LEU A 296 -2.10 -12.96 23.50
N LEU A 297 -1.95 -14.04 24.27
CA LEU A 297 -2.65 -14.22 25.54
C LEU A 297 -2.24 -13.21 26.64
N ARG A 298 -1.17 -12.44 26.41
CA ARG A 298 -0.66 -11.43 27.35
C ARG A 298 -1.01 -9.99 26.98
N ALA A 299 -1.52 -9.76 25.77
CA ALA A 299 -1.91 -8.45 25.25
C ALA A 299 -3.39 -8.16 25.55
#